data_AF-A0A925JF85-F1
#
_entry.id   AF-A0A925JF85-F1
#
_cell.length_a   1.000
_cell.length_b   1.000
_cell.length_c   1.000
_cell.angle_alpha   90.00
_cell.angle_beta   90.00
_cell.angle_gamma   90.00
#
_symmetry.space_group_name_H-M   'P 1'
#
loop_
_entity.id
_entity.type
_entity.pdbx_description
1 polymer ?
#
loop_
_entity_poly.entity_id
_entity_poly.type
_entity_poly.pdbx_seq_one_letter_code
_entity_poly.pdbx_strand_id
1 'polypeptide(L)'
;ELSNMQLDNKTLQKELDRILELYKKLEFEQKLANAIDKLKEQSDKQEKLSEQSEKKNSNTEALKDQQESLKKDFDDLKKDLKELEQKNEELEQKEQLDNTDKEQQQIEQQQDQSSKNLENKNTKKAAESQKKAAEQMEKLAEKMEEMQQGNEMQEMQVNMQNLREVLANLLTSSFDQEKVMQSIKNTSTNDPNYVQHTQKQKDIKDNLKMVQDSLYALSRQVPQIESVINKEIQTINTNIDLALKQLAERRTLEANRNQQYAMTSINNLALMLSEVEQQMQQAMKNAKQGKGKGKGKSPGLSELSKMQEQLNKNMQKARQQMQEQGQQPGQGKPGQGAGQQPGQGKGQMSEQMARMAREQQLIRQALKDITREMNKDGKGSLGNLEKLTKEMEQTETDLVNKKIQQETLIRQQEILTKLLEADKAERERELDTQRESKKGKDQAPNYKIVLEEFNKIKQRELELLKTVPPALNSFYKLKVGDYFRLLNTK
;
A
#
# COMPACT_ATOMS: atom_id res chain seq x y z
N GLU A 1 -41.34 -3.23 18.11
CA GLU A 1 -40.49 -2.05 18.45
C GLU A 1 -39.41 -2.37 19.47
N LEU A 2 -39.74 -2.86 20.68
CA LEU A 2 -38.74 -3.25 21.70
C LEU A 2 -37.70 -4.27 21.22
N SER A 3 -38.11 -5.28 20.45
CA SER A 3 -37.18 -6.25 19.83
C SER A 3 -36.26 -5.62 18.78
N ASN A 4 -36.72 -4.59 18.06
CA ASN A 4 -35.91 -3.87 17.07
C ASN A 4 -34.90 -2.96 17.77
N MET A 5 -35.31 -2.27 18.85
CA MET A 5 -34.41 -1.46 19.68
C MET A 5 -33.33 -2.30 20.40
N GLN A 6 -33.66 -3.50 20.88
CA GLN A 6 -32.68 -4.40 21.48
C GLN A 6 -31.70 -4.99 20.44
N LEU A 7 -32.18 -5.26 19.22
CA LEU A 7 -31.33 -5.64 18.09
C LEU A 7 -30.40 -4.49 17.67
N ASP A 8 -30.90 -3.26 17.61
CA ASP A 8 -30.11 -2.06 17.29
C ASP A 8 -29.00 -1.83 18.33
N ASN A 9 -29.31 -1.90 19.64
CA ASN A 9 -28.31 -1.72 20.70
C ASN A 9 -27.23 -2.82 20.71
N LYS A 10 -27.60 -4.08 20.46
CA LYS A 10 -26.65 -5.20 20.39
C LYS A 10 -25.77 -5.11 19.13
N THR A 11 -26.30 -4.54 18.04
CA THR A 11 -25.56 -4.30 16.80
C THR A 11 -24.58 -3.14 16.98
N LEU A 12 -25.01 -2.06 17.63
CA LEU A 12 -24.15 -0.91 17.95
C LEU A 12 -22.97 -1.29 18.86
N GLN A 13 -23.21 -2.07 19.91
CA GLN A 13 -22.13 -2.52 20.80
C GLN A 13 -21.08 -3.34 20.03
N LYS A 14 -21.54 -4.26 19.18
CA LYS A 14 -20.69 -5.05 18.29
C LYS A 14 -19.92 -4.21 17.27
N GLU A 15 -20.48 -3.09 16.82
CA GLU A 15 -19.81 -2.12 15.94
C GLU A 15 -18.75 -1.30 16.69
N LEU A 16 -19.03 -0.92 17.95
CA LEU A 16 -18.08 -0.19 18.79
C LEU A 16 -16.86 -1.06 19.14
N ASP A 17 -17.06 -2.31 19.54
CA ASP A 17 -15.98 -3.26 19.82
C ASP A 17 -15.08 -3.45 18.59
N ARG A 18 -15.68 -3.50 17.39
CA ARG A 18 -14.96 -3.57 16.11
C ARG A 18 -14.16 -2.30 15.81
N ILE A 19 -14.76 -1.12 15.98
CA ILE A 19 -14.05 0.15 15.75
C ILE A 19 -12.84 0.24 16.67
N LEU A 20 -12.99 -0.22 17.92
CA LEU A 20 -11.91 -0.26 18.89
C LEU A 20 -10.79 -1.23 18.45
N GLU A 21 -11.14 -2.42 17.98
CA GLU A 21 -10.14 -3.39 17.49
C GLU A 21 -9.43 -2.91 16.22
N LEU A 22 -10.16 -2.33 15.26
CA LEU A 22 -9.58 -1.68 14.08
C LEU A 22 -8.66 -0.52 14.47
N TYR A 23 -9.04 0.26 15.48
CA TYR A 23 -8.21 1.36 15.97
C TYR A 23 -6.91 0.85 16.59
N LYS A 24 -6.98 -0.19 17.44
CA LYS A 24 -5.78 -0.82 18.02
C LYS A 24 -4.85 -1.35 16.93
N LYS A 25 -5.40 -2.06 15.93
CA LYS A 25 -4.62 -2.58 14.81
C LYS A 25 -3.97 -1.46 14.00
N LEU A 26 -4.72 -0.41 13.65
CA LEU A 26 -4.16 0.75 12.95
C LEU A 26 -3.06 1.44 13.77
N GLU A 27 -3.26 1.55 15.08
CA GLU A 27 -2.27 2.14 15.98
C GLU A 27 -0.99 1.29 16.07
N PHE A 28 -1.14 -0.04 16.05
CA PHE A 28 -0.03 -0.98 15.95
C PHE A 28 0.72 -0.83 14.62
N GLU A 29 0.03 -0.88 13.48
CA GLU A 29 0.60 -0.71 12.15
C GLU A 29 1.33 0.63 12.01
N GLN A 30 0.72 1.70 12.51
CA GLN A 30 1.33 3.04 12.50
C GLN A 30 2.61 3.07 13.34
N LYS A 31 2.62 2.45 14.53
CA LYS A 31 3.82 2.38 15.36
C LYS A 31 4.91 1.53 14.71
N LEU A 32 4.55 0.42 14.06
CA LEU A 32 5.48 -0.42 13.32
C LEU A 32 6.15 0.37 12.19
N ALA A 33 5.36 1.05 11.36
CA ALA A 33 5.85 1.91 10.28
C ALA A 33 6.76 3.04 10.81
N ASN A 34 6.34 3.72 11.87
CA ASN A 34 7.16 4.76 12.51
C ASN A 34 8.50 4.21 13.04
N ALA A 35 8.52 3.00 13.59
CA ALA A 35 9.75 2.36 14.08
C ALA A 35 10.70 2.02 12.92
N ILE A 36 10.16 1.50 11.82
CA ILE A 36 10.91 1.24 10.58
C ILE A 36 11.54 2.54 10.05
N ASP A 37 10.75 3.60 9.93
CA ASP A 37 11.23 4.89 9.43
C ASP A 37 12.31 5.50 10.33
N LYS A 38 12.12 5.43 11.66
CA LYS A 38 13.13 5.87 12.62
C LYS A 38 14.42 5.06 12.52
N LEU A 39 14.34 3.73 12.34
CA LEU A 39 15.52 2.89 12.11
C LEU A 39 16.28 3.32 10.86
N LYS A 40 15.59 3.55 9.74
CA LYS A 40 16.19 4.03 8.49
C LYS A 40 16.81 5.41 8.65
N GLU A 41 16.11 6.34 9.31
CA GLU A 41 16.64 7.67 9.57
C GLU A 41 17.88 7.64 10.47
N GLN A 42 17.88 6.82 11.51
CA GLN A 42 19.05 6.64 12.38
C GLN A 42 20.21 5.97 11.66
N SER A 43 19.93 5.00 10.78
CA SER A 43 20.92 4.38 9.91
C SER A 43 21.62 5.43 9.04
N ASP A 44 20.84 6.24 8.31
CA ASP A 44 21.33 7.33 7.46
C ASP A 44 22.16 8.35 8.26
N LYS A 45 21.71 8.69 9.47
CA LYS A 45 22.46 9.60 10.36
C LYS A 45 23.77 8.97 10.83
N GLN A 46 23.79 7.68 11.15
CA GLN A 46 25.00 6.98 11.54
C GLN A 46 26.00 6.87 10.38
N GLU A 47 25.52 6.62 9.16
CA GLU A 47 26.37 6.58 7.98
C GLU A 47 26.98 7.96 7.70
N LYS A 48 26.17 9.03 7.76
CA LYS A 48 26.67 10.41 7.65
C LYS A 48 27.68 10.75 8.75
N LEU A 49 27.47 10.28 9.98
CA LEU A 49 28.41 10.50 11.08
C LEU A 49 29.73 9.75 10.83
N SER A 50 29.66 8.53 10.31
CA SER A 50 30.82 7.74 9.86
C SER A 50 31.64 8.52 8.82
N GLU A 51 31.00 9.04 7.77
CA GLU A 51 31.68 9.85 6.74
C GLU A 51 32.35 11.10 7.31
N GLN A 52 31.74 11.74 8.32
CA GLN A 52 32.33 12.89 8.98
C GLN A 52 33.54 12.50 9.84
N SER A 53 33.48 11.37 10.53
CA SER A 53 34.58 10.80 11.32
C SER A 53 35.80 10.42 10.47
N GLU A 54 35.62 10.08 9.20
CA GLU A 54 36.72 9.78 8.27
C GLU A 54 37.46 11.03 7.75
N LYS A 55 36.87 12.23 7.86
CA LYS A 55 37.48 13.47 7.35
C LYS A 55 38.65 13.91 8.23
N LYS A 56 39.78 14.25 7.59
CA LYS A 56 41.04 14.66 8.27
C LYS A 56 40.94 15.86 9.23
N ASN A 57 39.92 16.72 9.10
CA ASN A 57 39.72 17.92 9.92
C ASN A 57 38.40 17.87 10.75
N SER A 58 37.93 16.68 11.11
CA SER A 58 36.69 16.51 11.88
C SER A 58 36.81 17.07 13.30
N ASN A 59 35.83 17.85 13.75
CA ASN A 59 35.74 18.31 15.14
C ASN A 59 35.26 17.17 16.05
N THR A 60 36.16 16.58 16.83
CA THR A 60 35.88 15.40 17.66
C THR A 60 34.81 15.64 18.73
N GLU A 61 34.70 16.85 19.30
CA GLU A 61 33.65 17.12 20.30
C GLU A 61 32.27 17.19 19.64
N ALA A 62 32.15 17.82 18.47
CA ALA A 62 30.88 17.82 17.74
C ALA A 62 30.44 16.41 17.31
N LEU A 63 31.39 15.53 16.96
CA LEU A 63 31.09 14.13 16.63
C LEU A 63 30.60 13.34 17.85
N LYS A 64 31.14 13.61 19.04
CA LYS A 64 30.67 12.98 20.29
C LYS A 64 29.25 13.41 20.62
N ASP A 65 28.96 14.71 20.56
CA ASP A 65 27.62 15.23 20.83
C ASP A 65 26.58 14.61 19.89
N GLN A 66 26.92 14.51 18.59
CA GLN A 66 26.07 13.83 17.61
C GLN A 66 25.91 12.33 17.90
N GLN A 67 26.99 11.63 18.27
CA GLN A 67 26.92 10.22 18.63
C GLN A 67 26.07 9.97 19.88
N GLU A 68 26.15 10.84 20.89
CA GLU A 68 25.35 10.75 22.11
C GLU A 68 23.87 11.01 21.82
N SER A 69 23.56 11.98 20.94
CA SER A 69 22.20 12.21 20.46
C SER A 69 21.64 10.97 19.76
N LEU A 70 22.41 10.35 18.85
CA LEU A 70 21.97 9.14 18.15
C LEU A 70 21.76 7.95 19.08
N LYS A 71 22.53 7.88 20.17
CA LYS A 71 22.34 6.86 21.19
C LYS A 71 21.04 7.07 21.97
N LYS A 72 20.75 8.31 22.37
CA LYS A 72 19.47 8.66 23.03
C LYS A 72 18.27 8.38 22.11
N ASP A 73 18.36 8.78 20.84
CA ASP A 73 17.31 8.51 19.85
C ASP A 73 17.08 6.98 19.70
N PHE A 74 18.13 6.18 19.73
CA PHE A 74 18.03 4.72 19.65
C PHE A 74 17.47 4.09 20.94
N ASP A 75 17.82 4.61 22.12
CA ASP A 75 17.25 4.17 23.39
C ASP A 75 15.74 4.45 23.46
N ASP A 76 15.29 5.57 22.91
CA ASP A 76 13.85 5.86 22.79
C ASP A 76 13.17 4.95 21.77
N LEU A 77 13.82 4.66 20.64
CA LEU A 77 13.33 3.69 19.66
C LEU A 77 13.16 2.29 20.26
N LYS A 78 14.07 1.85 21.13
CA LYS A 78 13.92 0.57 21.85
C LYS A 78 12.70 0.54 22.75
N LYS A 79 12.35 1.67 23.38
CA LYS A 79 11.11 1.76 24.17
C LYS A 79 9.90 1.66 23.25
N ASP A 80 9.92 2.35 22.11
CA ASP A 80 8.86 2.26 21.10
C ASP A 80 8.66 0.82 20.61
N LEU A 81 9.76 0.07 20.38
CA LEU A 81 9.71 -1.34 19.98
C LEU A 81 9.11 -2.24 21.07
N LYS A 82 9.40 -1.99 22.35
CA LYS A 82 8.77 -2.72 23.47
C LYS A 82 7.29 -2.39 23.62
N GLU A 83 6.91 -1.13 23.44
CA GLU A 83 5.50 -0.74 23.43
C GLU A 83 4.76 -1.35 22.23
N LEU A 84 5.44 -1.52 21.09
CA LEU A 84 4.89 -2.19 19.92
C LEU A 84 4.58 -3.67 20.22
N GLU A 85 5.49 -4.38 20.90
CA GLU A 85 5.25 -5.75 21.37
C GLU A 85 4.06 -5.83 22.32
N GLN A 86 3.97 -4.94 23.31
CA GLN A 86 2.83 -4.89 24.24
C GLN A 86 1.50 -4.68 23.51
N LYS A 87 1.47 -3.76 22.54
CA LYS A 87 0.26 -3.51 21.75
C LYS A 87 -0.13 -4.69 20.89
N ASN A 88 0.83 -5.45 20.37
CA ASN A 88 0.54 -6.69 19.66
C ASN A 88 -0.13 -7.72 20.60
N GLU A 89 0.20 -7.73 21.89
CA GLU A 89 -0.46 -8.61 22.86
C GLU A 89 -1.90 -8.19 23.19
N GLU A 90 -2.25 -6.91 23.00
CA GLU A 90 -3.59 -6.37 23.23
C GLU A 90 -4.56 -6.59 22.05
N LEU A 91 -4.05 -7.03 20.89
CA LEU A 91 -4.85 -7.39 19.72
C LEU A 91 -5.56 -8.74 19.92
N GLU A 92 -6.81 -8.84 19.47
CA GLU A 92 -7.55 -10.10 19.43
C GLU A 92 -6.88 -11.11 18.47
N GLN A 93 -6.35 -10.59 17.36
CA GLN A 93 -5.53 -11.34 16.41
C GLN A 93 -4.12 -10.78 16.40
N LYS A 94 -3.21 -11.50 17.07
CA LYS A 94 -1.80 -11.10 17.15
C LYS A 94 -1.15 -11.17 15.77
N GLU A 95 -0.41 -10.12 15.44
CA GLU A 95 0.43 -10.06 14.26
C GLU A 95 1.72 -10.86 14.50
N GLN A 96 2.34 -11.41 13.45
CA GLN A 96 3.63 -12.08 13.59
C GLN A 96 4.72 -11.02 13.80
N LEU A 97 5.36 -11.07 14.96
CA LEU A 97 6.54 -10.29 15.29
C LEU A 97 7.66 -11.22 15.73
N ASP A 98 8.79 -11.16 15.04
CA ASP A 98 10.02 -11.77 15.48
C ASP A 98 10.61 -11.00 16.66
N ASN A 99 11.26 -11.70 17.58
CA ASN A 99 12.10 -11.06 18.59
C ASN A 99 13.26 -10.32 17.91
N THR A 100 13.41 -9.04 18.24
CA THR A 100 14.46 -8.15 17.70
C THR A 100 15.51 -7.75 18.75
N ASP A 101 15.46 -8.31 19.96
CA ASP A 101 16.34 -7.97 21.09
C ASP A 101 17.82 -8.15 20.73
N LYS A 102 18.15 -9.21 19.97
CA LYS A 102 19.53 -9.51 19.59
C LYS A 102 20.09 -8.44 18.66
N GLU A 103 19.34 -8.05 17.64
CA GLU A 103 19.68 -6.99 16.70
C GLU A 103 19.80 -5.65 17.44
N GLN A 104 18.85 -5.35 18.33
CA GLN A 104 18.88 -4.14 19.16
C GLN A 104 20.13 -4.07 20.06
N GLN A 105 20.52 -5.18 20.69
CA GLN A 105 21.74 -5.25 21.51
C GLN A 105 23.01 -5.06 20.69
N GLN A 106 23.06 -5.62 19.49
CA GLN A 106 24.23 -5.47 18.61
C GLN A 106 24.41 -4.01 18.17
N ILE A 107 23.32 -3.32 17.81
CA ILE A 107 23.36 -1.90 17.43
C ILE A 107 23.87 -1.05 18.60
N GLU A 108 23.35 -1.28 19.81
CA GLU A 108 23.80 -0.58 21.02
C GLU A 108 25.29 -0.79 21.29
N GLN A 109 25.78 -2.03 21.16
CA GLN A 109 27.19 -2.34 21.33
C GLN A 109 28.07 -1.58 20.32
N GLN A 110 27.65 -1.47 19.05
CA GLN A 110 28.39 -0.71 18.04
C GLN A 110 28.36 0.80 18.30
N GLN A 111 27.22 1.35 18.73
CA GLN A 111 27.13 2.76 19.14
C GLN A 111 28.02 3.07 20.35
N ASP A 112 28.04 2.20 21.36
CA ASP A 112 28.91 2.34 22.53
C ASP A 112 30.39 2.26 22.17
N GLN A 113 30.74 1.35 21.26
CA GLN A 113 32.10 1.22 20.77
C GLN A 113 32.52 2.47 19.99
N SER A 114 31.61 3.06 19.20
CA SER A 114 31.83 4.35 18.54
C SER A 114 32.11 5.46 19.55
N SER A 115 31.27 5.63 20.58
CA SER A 115 31.45 6.66 21.62
C SER A 115 32.81 6.53 22.31
N LYS A 116 33.18 5.32 22.74
CA LYS A 116 34.50 5.04 23.34
C LYS A 116 35.66 5.34 22.40
N ASN A 117 35.52 5.06 21.10
CA ASN A 117 36.54 5.37 20.11
C ASN A 117 36.68 6.89 19.89
N LEU A 118 35.58 7.65 19.88
CA LEU A 118 35.58 9.11 19.80
C LEU A 118 36.21 9.75 21.04
N GLU A 119 35.94 9.23 22.24
CA GLU A 119 36.61 9.64 23.49
C GLU A 119 38.12 9.47 23.42
N ASN A 120 38.57 8.34 22.88
CA ASN A 120 39.99 8.04 22.68
C ASN A 120 40.60 8.73 21.45
N LYS A 121 39.88 9.65 20.80
CA LYS A 121 40.29 10.37 19.56
C LYS A 121 40.63 9.45 18.39
N ASN A 122 40.13 8.21 18.38
CA ASN A 122 40.34 7.24 17.31
C ASN A 122 39.20 7.32 16.28
N THR A 123 39.19 8.39 15.49
CA THR A 123 38.08 8.70 14.58
C THR A 123 37.86 7.65 13.49
N LYS A 124 38.91 6.96 13.04
CA LYS A 124 38.79 5.86 12.07
C LYS A 124 38.04 4.66 12.62
N LYS A 125 38.37 4.20 13.84
CA LYS A 125 37.65 3.09 14.48
C LYS A 125 36.23 3.49 14.88
N ALA A 126 36.01 4.76 15.22
CA ALA A 126 34.67 5.28 15.43
C ALA A 126 33.84 5.19 14.15
N ALA A 127 34.37 5.65 13.02
CA ALA A 127 33.71 5.52 11.71
C ALA A 127 33.32 4.08 11.38
N GLU A 128 34.24 3.11 11.56
CA GLU A 128 33.94 1.69 11.34
C GLU A 128 32.79 1.18 12.23
N SER A 129 32.72 1.63 13.49
CA SER A 129 31.66 1.23 14.43
C SER A 129 30.32 1.90 14.07
N GLN A 130 30.36 3.18 13.65
CA GLN A 130 29.20 3.95 13.18
C GLN A 130 28.58 3.30 11.94
N LYS A 131 29.43 2.93 10.97
CA LYS A 131 29.00 2.23 9.77
C LYS A 131 28.36 0.87 10.07
N LYS A 132 28.95 0.08 10.97
CA LYS A 132 28.36 -1.19 11.40
C LYS A 132 27.00 -1.01 12.08
N ALA A 133 26.87 0.03 12.91
CA ALA A 133 25.60 0.37 13.54
C ALA A 133 24.54 0.73 12.47
N ALA A 134 24.90 1.53 11.46
CA ALA A 134 24.02 1.85 10.34
C ALA A 134 23.57 0.59 9.59
N GLU A 135 24.51 -0.27 9.16
CA GLU A 135 24.19 -1.52 8.45
C GLU A 135 23.28 -2.45 9.27
N GLN A 136 23.41 -2.47 10.60
CA GLN A 136 22.54 -3.26 11.48
C GLN A 136 21.16 -2.64 11.66
N MET A 137 21.07 -1.32 11.75
CA MET A 137 19.79 -0.59 11.77
C MET A 137 19.01 -0.78 10.48
N GLU A 138 19.69 -0.71 9.33
CA GLU A 138 19.08 -0.96 8.01
C GLU A 138 18.55 -2.39 7.91
N LYS A 139 19.35 -3.39 8.30
CA LYS A 139 18.89 -4.81 8.34
C LYS A 139 17.70 -5.03 9.26
N LEU A 140 17.68 -4.37 10.42
CA LEU A 140 16.55 -4.46 11.33
C LEU A 140 15.30 -3.82 10.72
N ALA A 141 15.44 -2.67 10.05
CA ALA A 141 14.34 -2.03 9.33
C ALA A 141 13.80 -2.93 8.21
N GLU A 142 14.68 -3.51 7.39
CA GLU A 142 14.31 -4.46 6.32
C GLU A 142 13.56 -5.68 6.89
N LYS A 143 14.05 -6.26 7.99
CA LYS A 143 13.39 -7.39 8.67
C LYS A 143 11.98 -7.00 9.15
N MET A 144 11.82 -5.80 9.69
CA MET A 144 10.52 -5.28 10.13
C MET A 144 9.56 -4.98 8.97
N GLU A 145 10.07 -4.49 7.83
CA GLU A 145 9.28 -4.36 6.60
C GLU A 145 8.83 -5.71 6.06
N GLU A 146 9.71 -6.72 6.06
CA GLU A 146 9.36 -8.08 5.65
C GLU A 146 8.29 -8.68 6.55
N MET A 147 8.36 -8.45 7.87
CA MET A 147 7.32 -8.85 8.82
C MET A 147 5.98 -8.15 8.52
N GLN A 148 6.00 -6.82 8.32
CA GLN A 148 4.80 -6.05 7.97
C GLN A 148 4.12 -6.59 6.72
N GLN A 149 4.89 -6.78 5.63
CA GLN A 149 4.37 -7.33 4.37
C GLN A 149 3.88 -8.77 4.53
N GLY A 150 4.56 -9.57 5.35
CA GLY A 150 4.17 -10.94 5.68
C GLY A 150 2.81 -11.00 6.37
N ASN A 151 2.59 -10.12 7.35
CA ASN A 151 1.34 -9.99 8.09
C ASN A 151 0.18 -9.54 7.18
N GLU A 152 0.39 -8.49 6.37
CA GLU A 152 -0.60 -8.04 5.38
C GLU A 152 -0.98 -9.15 4.40
N MET A 153 0.00 -9.94 3.93
CA MET A 153 -0.25 -11.06 3.02
C MET A 153 -1.02 -12.20 3.70
N GLN A 154 -0.68 -12.53 4.95
CA GLN A 154 -1.39 -13.56 5.71
C GLN A 154 -2.84 -13.15 5.97
N GLU A 155 -3.07 -11.91 6.40
CA GLU A 155 -4.41 -11.37 6.60
C GLU A 155 -5.21 -11.43 5.29
N MET A 156 -4.62 -10.98 4.18
CA MET A 156 -5.27 -11.03 2.88
C MET A 156 -5.61 -12.47 2.47
N GLN A 157 -4.75 -13.45 2.79
CA GLN A 157 -4.99 -14.86 2.51
C GLN A 157 -6.11 -15.44 3.38
N VAL A 158 -6.14 -15.14 4.68
CA VAL A 158 -7.21 -15.56 5.60
C VAL A 158 -8.54 -14.94 5.19
N ASN A 159 -8.56 -13.65 4.86
CA ASN A 159 -9.76 -12.94 4.41
C ASN A 159 -10.28 -13.52 3.09
N MET A 160 -9.39 -13.87 2.16
CA MET A 160 -9.77 -14.56 0.91
C MET A 160 -10.39 -15.93 1.18
N GLN A 161 -9.84 -16.71 2.12
CA GLN A 161 -10.38 -18.00 2.48
C GLN A 161 -11.78 -17.86 3.09
N ASN A 162 -11.93 -16.96 4.07
CA ASN A 162 -13.23 -16.67 4.69
C ASN A 162 -14.25 -16.23 3.65
N LEU A 163 -13.85 -15.37 2.70
CA LEU A 163 -14.71 -14.92 1.62
C LEU A 163 -15.19 -16.10 0.76
N ARG A 164 -14.30 -17.02 0.37
CA ARG A 164 -14.66 -18.22 -0.41
C ARG A 164 -15.64 -19.13 0.32
N GLU A 165 -15.44 -19.34 1.62
CA GLU A 165 -16.34 -20.14 2.45
C GLU A 165 -17.74 -19.51 2.52
N VAL A 166 -17.80 -18.20 2.72
CA VAL A 166 -19.05 -17.43 2.72
C VAL A 166 -19.73 -17.51 1.35
N LEU A 167 -18.99 -17.31 0.26
CA LEU A 167 -19.48 -17.42 -1.11
C LEU A 167 -20.06 -18.81 -1.36
N ALA A 168 -19.37 -19.89 -0.96
CA ALA A 168 -19.83 -21.25 -1.14
C ALA A 168 -21.14 -21.54 -0.39
N ASN A 169 -21.26 -21.08 0.86
CA ASN A 169 -22.48 -21.23 1.65
C ASN A 169 -23.64 -20.40 1.09
N LEU A 170 -23.35 -19.20 0.58
CA LEU A 170 -24.33 -18.33 -0.07
C LEU A 170 -24.85 -18.95 -1.37
N LEU A 171 -23.96 -19.50 -2.22
CA LEU A 171 -24.33 -20.20 -3.45
C LEU A 171 -25.16 -21.45 -3.18
N THR A 172 -24.78 -22.23 -2.15
CA THR A 172 -25.56 -23.41 -1.73
C THR A 172 -26.97 -23.01 -1.33
N SER A 173 -27.10 -21.94 -0.53
CA SER A 173 -28.40 -21.39 -0.13
C SER A 173 -29.20 -20.87 -1.33
N SER A 174 -28.54 -20.27 -2.33
CA SER A 174 -29.16 -19.83 -3.59
C SER A 174 -29.77 -21.00 -4.36
N PHE A 175 -29.00 -22.09 -4.56
CA PHE A 175 -29.49 -23.27 -5.28
C PHE A 175 -30.64 -23.96 -4.54
N ASP A 176 -30.57 -24.04 -3.21
CA ASP A 176 -31.66 -24.63 -2.43
C ASP A 176 -32.92 -23.75 -2.46
N GLN A 177 -32.76 -22.43 -2.41
CA GLN A 177 -33.85 -21.47 -2.60
C GLN A 177 -34.51 -21.60 -3.98
N GLU A 178 -33.73 -21.76 -5.04
CA GLU A 178 -34.25 -22.01 -6.38
C GLU A 178 -35.03 -23.34 -6.46
N LYS A 179 -34.48 -24.43 -5.93
CA LYS A 179 -35.16 -25.74 -5.90
C LYS A 179 -36.49 -25.65 -5.15
N VAL A 180 -36.52 -24.98 -4.00
CA VAL A 180 -37.73 -24.79 -3.19
C VAL A 180 -38.76 -23.96 -3.95
N MET A 181 -38.35 -22.86 -4.58
CA MET A 181 -39.21 -21.99 -5.40
C MET A 181 -39.85 -22.78 -6.55
N GLN A 182 -39.06 -23.53 -7.32
CA GLN A 182 -39.56 -24.35 -8.43
C GLN A 182 -40.50 -25.47 -7.95
N SER A 183 -40.17 -26.12 -6.83
CA SER A 183 -41.01 -27.18 -6.28
C SER A 183 -42.35 -26.64 -5.81
N ILE A 184 -42.34 -25.52 -5.07
CA ILE A 184 -43.56 -24.86 -4.56
C ILE A 184 -44.45 -24.37 -5.70
N LYS A 185 -43.86 -23.81 -6.76
CA LYS A 185 -44.59 -23.37 -7.95
C LYS A 185 -45.41 -24.49 -8.61
N ASN A 186 -44.89 -25.72 -8.59
CA ASN A 186 -45.52 -26.89 -9.20
C ASN A 186 -46.36 -27.73 -8.22
N THR A 187 -46.40 -27.35 -6.94
CA THR A 187 -47.11 -28.09 -5.89
C THR A 187 -48.48 -27.47 -5.64
N SER A 188 -49.52 -28.30 -5.64
CA SER A 188 -50.87 -27.85 -5.29
C SER A 188 -50.93 -27.39 -3.83
N THR A 189 -51.74 -26.36 -3.55
CA THR A 189 -51.93 -25.84 -2.20
C THR A 189 -52.53 -26.87 -1.25
N ASN A 190 -53.14 -27.96 -1.72
CA ASN A 190 -53.67 -29.02 -0.85
C ASN A 190 -52.72 -30.22 -0.70
N ASP A 191 -51.59 -30.22 -1.40
CA ASP A 191 -50.62 -31.32 -1.37
C ASP A 191 -49.92 -31.39 0.01
N PRO A 192 -49.82 -32.58 0.64
CA PRO A 192 -49.05 -32.76 1.87
C PRO A 192 -47.58 -32.29 1.77
N ASN A 193 -46.97 -32.39 0.60
CA ASN A 193 -45.60 -31.94 0.34
C ASN A 193 -45.43 -30.42 0.43
N TYR A 194 -46.51 -29.65 0.37
CA TYR A 194 -46.46 -28.19 0.54
C TYR A 194 -45.84 -27.79 1.89
N VAL A 195 -46.14 -28.57 2.94
CA VAL A 195 -45.57 -28.36 4.28
C VAL A 195 -44.06 -28.67 4.27
N GLN A 196 -43.65 -29.73 3.58
CA GLN A 196 -42.24 -30.10 3.44
C GLN A 196 -41.44 -29.02 2.71
N HIS A 197 -42.00 -28.43 1.66
CA HIS A 197 -41.35 -27.31 0.98
C HIS A 197 -41.27 -26.05 1.84
N THR A 198 -42.29 -25.80 2.65
CA THR A 198 -42.29 -24.68 3.63
C THR A 198 -41.23 -24.90 4.71
N GLN A 199 -41.04 -26.14 5.17
CA GLN A 199 -39.98 -26.48 6.11
C GLN A 199 -38.60 -26.26 5.49
N LYS A 200 -38.38 -26.73 4.25
CA LYS A 200 -37.12 -26.45 3.52
C LYS A 200 -36.86 -24.96 3.35
N GLN A 201 -37.89 -24.15 3.11
CA GLN A 201 -37.78 -22.68 3.07
C GLN A 201 -37.31 -22.10 4.41
N LYS A 202 -37.73 -22.70 5.54
CA LYS A 202 -37.28 -22.31 6.87
C LYS A 202 -35.84 -22.73 7.11
N ASP A 203 -35.45 -23.92 6.68
CA ASP A 203 -34.06 -24.39 6.79
C ASP A 203 -33.11 -23.45 6.01
N ILE A 204 -33.52 -22.97 4.83
CA ILE A 204 -32.77 -21.96 4.06
C ILE A 204 -32.62 -20.65 4.85
N LYS A 205 -33.68 -20.19 5.53
CA LYS A 205 -33.61 -19.01 6.40
C LYS A 205 -32.57 -19.20 7.50
N ASP A 206 -32.58 -20.35 8.15
CA ASP A 206 -31.68 -20.64 9.26
C ASP A 206 -30.22 -20.77 8.77
N ASN A 207 -29.99 -21.36 7.60
CA ASN A 207 -28.67 -21.40 6.95
C ASN A 207 -28.16 -19.99 6.59
N LEU A 208 -29.01 -19.14 6.02
CA LEU A 208 -28.65 -17.77 5.66
C LEU A 208 -28.34 -16.91 6.87
N LYS A 209 -28.86 -17.25 8.06
CA LYS A 209 -28.47 -16.59 9.30
C LYS A 209 -26.99 -16.83 9.66
N MET A 210 -26.49 -18.05 9.45
CA MET A 210 -25.05 -18.34 9.62
C MET A 210 -24.21 -17.58 8.59
N VAL A 211 -24.66 -17.56 7.33
CA VAL A 211 -24.01 -16.78 6.26
C VAL A 211 -23.98 -15.29 6.59
N GLN A 212 -25.06 -14.75 7.17
CA GLN A 212 -25.14 -13.37 7.63
C GLN A 212 -24.10 -13.07 8.72
N ASP A 213 -23.96 -13.93 9.72
CA ASP A 213 -22.96 -13.74 10.78
C ASP A 213 -21.53 -13.74 10.21
N SER A 214 -21.24 -14.63 9.25
CA SER A 214 -19.95 -14.66 8.55
C SER A 214 -19.74 -13.46 7.61
N LEU A 215 -20.79 -12.99 6.93
CA LEU A 215 -20.75 -11.78 6.09
C LEU A 215 -20.52 -10.52 6.93
N TYR A 216 -21.08 -10.45 8.14
CA TYR A 216 -20.75 -9.40 9.08
C TYR A 216 -19.30 -9.50 9.55
N ALA A 217 -18.79 -10.69 9.84
CA ALA A 217 -17.38 -10.86 10.18
C ALA A 217 -16.45 -10.40 9.04
N LEU A 218 -16.80 -10.73 7.79
CA LEU A 218 -16.04 -10.29 6.62
C LEU A 218 -16.16 -8.77 6.40
N SER A 219 -17.36 -8.19 6.54
CA SER A 219 -17.56 -6.75 6.42
C SER A 219 -16.83 -5.96 7.51
N ARG A 220 -16.50 -6.62 8.64
CA ARG A 220 -15.63 -6.05 9.66
C ARG A 220 -14.22 -5.80 9.16
N GLN A 221 -13.66 -6.78 8.45
CA GLN A 221 -12.30 -6.78 7.91
C GLN A 221 -12.17 -5.97 6.62
N VAL A 222 -13.26 -5.86 5.84
CA VAL A 222 -13.29 -5.09 4.59
C VAL A 222 -14.35 -3.97 4.68
N PRO A 223 -14.00 -2.78 5.22
CA PRO A 223 -14.97 -1.70 5.47
C PRO A 223 -15.68 -1.18 4.21
N GLN A 224 -15.06 -1.36 3.04
CA GLN A 224 -15.55 -0.84 1.75
C GLN A 224 -16.84 -1.53 1.27
N ILE A 225 -17.14 -2.74 1.77
CA ILE A 225 -18.28 -3.56 1.31
C ILE A 225 -19.45 -3.60 2.30
N GLU A 226 -19.28 -3.02 3.47
CA GLU A 226 -20.22 -3.12 4.59
C GLU A 226 -21.64 -2.63 4.28
N SER A 227 -21.78 -1.44 3.67
CA SER A 227 -23.09 -0.84 3.43
C SER A 227 -23.92 -1.66 2.44
N VAL A 228 -23.27 -2.20 1.41
CA VAL A 228 -23.93 -3.03 0.40
C VAL A 228 -24.27 -4.39 0.99
N ILE A 229 -23.35 -5.01 1.75
CA ILE A 229 -23.62 -6.29 2.44
C ILE A 229 -24.84 -6.17 3.36
N ASN A 230 -24.87 -5.14 4.21
CA ASN A 230 -25.96 -4.95 5.17
C ASN A 230 -27.31 -4.77 4.48
N LYS A 231 -27.35 -3.98 3.39
CA LYS A 231 -28.57 -3.74 2.62
C LYS A 231 -29.10 -5.02 1.96
N GLU A 232 -28.23 -5.79 1.32
CA GLU A 232 -28.64 -7.02 0.66
C GLU A 232 -29.08 -8.08 1.68
N ILE A 233 -28.37 -8.25 2.79
CA ILE A 233 -28.78 -9.15 3.90
C ILE A 233 -30.17 -8.76 4.44
N GLN A 234 -30.42 -7.48 4.67
CA GLN A 234 -31.73 -7.01 5.13
C GLN A 234 -32.83 -7.33 4.12
N THR A 235 -32.54 -7.16 2.83
CA THR A 235 -33.47 -7.47 1.73
C THR A 235 -33.78 -8.97 1.68
N ILE A 236 -32.75 -9.82 1.81
CA ILE A 236 -32.89 -11.28 1.89
C ILE A 236 -33.79 -11.67 3.07
N ASN A 237 -33.44 -11.23 4.28
CA ASN A 237 -34.18 -11.57 5.50
C ASN A 237 -35.64 -11.15 5.43
N THR A 238 -35.90 -9.91 5.00
CA THR A 238 -37.27 -9.38 4.87
C THR A 238 -38.09 -10.21 3.89
N ASN A 239 -37.54 -10.53 2.72
CA ASN A 239 -38.26 -11.27 1.70
C ASN A 239 -38.45 -12.74 2.05
N ILE A 240 -37.47 -13.39 2.69
CA ILE A 240 -37.62 -14.77 3.18
C ILE A 240 -38.69 -14.85 4.29
N ASP A 241 -38.72 -13.88 5.21
CA ASP A 241 -39.76 -13.81 6.23
C ASP A 241 -41.15 -13.62 5.64
N LEU A 242 -41.27 -12.75 4.64
CA LEU A 242 -42.52 -12.58 3.91
C LEU A 242 -42.90 -13.84 3.14
N ALA A 243 -41.95 -14.51 2.48
CA ALA A 243 -42.19 -15.77 1.79
C ALA A 243 -42.74 -16.83 2.75
N LEU A 244 -42.12 -17.03 3.91
CA LEU A 244 -42.60 -17.97 4.93
C LEU A 244 -44.01 -17.64 5.43
N LYS A 245 -44.33 -16.36 5.64
CA LYS A 245 -45.70 -15.93 6.01
C LYS A 245 -46.71 -16.27 4.90
N GLN A 246 -46.38 -15.97 3.64
CA GLN A 246 -47.25 -16.29 2.51
C GLN A 246 -47.42 -17.80 2.33
N LEU A 247 -46.37 -18.60 2.52
CA LEU A 247 -46.44 -20.07 2.50
C LEU A 247 -47.30 -20.64 3.62
N ALA A 248 -47.23 -20.07 4.83
CA ALA A 248 -48.11 -20.48 5.93
C ALA A 248 -49.59 -20.24 5.59
N GLU A 249 -49.89 -19.17 4.84
CA GLU A 249 -51.23 -18.85 4.32
C GLU A 249 -51.54 -19.54 2.97
N ARG A 250 -50.65 -20.40 2.47
CA ARG A 250 -50.73 -21.08 1.16
C ARG A 250 -50.89 -20.15 -0.05
N ARG A 251 -50.41 -18.90 0.08
CA ARG A 251 -50.38 -17.88 -0.98
C ARG A 251 -49.12 -18.03 -1.84
N THR A 252 -49.16 -19.04 -2.70
CA THR A 252 -48.00 -19.53 -3.47
C THR A 252 -47.41 -18.48 -4.42
N LEU A 253 -48.24 -17.64 -5.06
CA LEU A 253 -47.76 -16.64 -6.02
C LEU A 253 -46.98 -15.53 -5.32
N GLU A 254 -47.51 -15.05 -4.20
CA GLU A 254 -46.91 -14.02 -3.37
C GLU A 254 -45.63 -14.54 -2.70
N ALA A 255 -45.63 -15.79 -2.23
CA ALA A 255 -44.45 -16.46 -1.72
C ALA A 255 -43.34 -16.52 -2.78
N ASN A 256 -43.65 -17.00 -3.99
CA ASN A 256 -42.71 -17.07 -5.10
C ASN A 256 -42.12 -15.70 -5.45
N ARG A 257 -42.94 -14.64 -5.47
CA ARG A 257 -42.45 -13.27 -5.72
C ARG A 257 -41.42 -12.84 -4.68
N ASN A 258 -41.68 -13.09 -3.40
CA ASN A 258 -40.74 -12.75 -2.34
C ASN A 258 -39.46 -13.62 -2.42
N GLN A 259 -39.58 -14.92 -2.72
CA GLN A 259 -38.43 -15.80 -2.97
C GLN A 259 -37.55 -15.27 -4.11
N GLN A 260 -38.15 -14.76 -5.19
CA GLN A 260 -37.39 -14.14 -6.29
C GLN A 260 -36.64 -12.88 -5.86
N TYR A 261 -37.24 -12.01 -5.04
CA TYR A 261 -36.53 -10.85 -4.50
C TYR A 261 -35.34 -11.26 -3.62
N ALA A 262 -35.52 -12.28 -2.77
CA ALA A 262 -34.42 -12.83 -1.98
C ALA A 262 -33.31 -13.40 -2.88
N MET A 263 -33.66 -14.15 -3.93
CA MET A 263 -32.70 -14.69 -4.91
C MET A 263 -31.89 -13.58 -5.60
N THR A 264 -32.53 -12.49 -6.00
CA THR A 264 -31.83 -11.35 -6.61
C THR A 264 -30.77 -10.79 -5.67
N SER A 265 -31.11 -10.58 -4.40
CA SER A 265 -30.14 -10.08 -3.41
C SER A 265 -29.03 -11.07 -3.08
N ILE A 266 -29.34 -12.38 -3.01
CA ILE A 266 -28.33 -13.44 -2.86
C ILE A 266 -27.34 -13.41 -4.03
N ASN A 267 -27.82 -13.26 -5.25
CA ASN A 267 -26.98 -13.20 -6.45
C ASN A 267 -26.14 -11.90 -6.51
N ASN A 268 -26.70 -10.76 -6.10
CA ASN A 268 -25.96 -9.51 -5.98
C ASN A 268 -24.81 -9.62 -4.98
N LEU A 269 -25.05 -10.23 -3.81
CA LEU A 269 -24.00 -10.51 -2.82
C LEU A 269 -22.93 -11.44 -3.41
N ALA A 270 -23.33 -12.53 -4.05
CA ALA A 270 -22.39 -13.47 -4.65
C ALA A 270 -21.50 -12.79 -5.71
N LEU A 271 -22.08 -11.94 -6.56
CA LEU A 271 -21.33 -11.16 -7.54
C LEU A 271 -20.33 -10.21 -6.88
N MET A 272 -20.78 -9.42 -5.90
CA MET A 272 -19.91 -8.49 -5.18
C MET A 272 -18.76 -9.22 -4.47
N LEU A 273 -19.05 -10.31 -3.76
CA LEU A 273 -18.01 -11.10 -3.08
C LEU A 273 -17.01 -11.65 -4.09
N SER A 274 -17.47 -12.15 -5.24
CA SER A 274 -16.59 -12.60 -6.31
C SER A 274 -15.70 -11.47 -6.87
N GLU A 275 -16.23 -10.25 -7.01
CA GLU A 275 -15.44 -9.08 -7.46
C GLU A 275 -14.36 -8.72 -6.44
N VAL A 276 -14.71 -8.71 -5.15
CA VAL A 276 -13.77 -8.46 -4.04
C VAL A 276 -12.70 -9.53 -4.01
N GLU A 277 -13.08 -10.80 -4.17
CA GLU A 277 -12.13 -11.91 -4.25
C GLU A 277 -11.14 -11.73 -5.40
N GLN A 278 -11.64 -11.37 -6.59
CA GLN A 278 -10.79 -11.13 -7.76
C GLN A 278 -9.82 -9.96 -7.53
N GLN A 279 -10.28 -8.87 -6.94
CA GLN A 279 -9.44 -7.73 -6.58
C GLN A 279 -8.36 -8.14 -5.57
N MET A 280 -8.73 -8.90 -4.54
CA MET A 280 -7.81 -9.40 -3.53
C MET A 280 -6.77 -10.35 -4.11
N GLN A 281 -7.18 -11.27 -5.00
CA GLN A 281 -6.27 -12.16 -5.73
C GLN A 281 -5.31 -11.38 -6.64
N GLN A 282 -5.79 -10.32 -7.30
CA GLN A 282 -4.96 -9.49 -8.15
C GLN A 282 -3.93 -8.70 -7.32
N ALA A 283 -4.34 -8.16 -6.17
CA ALA A 283 -3.44 -7.52 -5.22
C ALA A 283 -2.34 -8.48 -4.74
N MET A 284 -2.70 -9.70 -4.32
CA MET A 284 -1.71 -10.72 -3.93
C MET A 284 -0.75 -11.09 -5.06
N LYS A 285 -1.23 -11.21 -6.30
CA LYS A 285 -0.38 -11.53 -7.47
C LYS A 285 0.64 -10.42 -7.74
N ASN A 286 0.21 -9.16 -7.63
CA ASN A 286 1.07 -8.01 -7.81
C ASN A 286 2.13 -7.92 -6.70
N ALA A 287 1.74 -8.18 -5.44
CA ALA A 287 2.67 -8.22 -4.31
C ALA A 287 3.71 -9.35 -4.45
N LYS A 288 3.30 -10.55 -4.90
CA LYS A 288 4.22 -11.69 -5.08
C LYS A 288 5.18 -11.57 -6.28
N GLN A 289 4.82 -10.81 -7.31
CA GLN A 289 5.70 -10.54 -8.45
C GLN A 289 6.71 -9.40 -8.20
N GLY A 290 6.56 -8.66 -7.09
CA GLY A 290 7.40 -7.53 -6.70
C GLY A 290 8.76 -7.87 -6.05
N LYS A 291 9.28 -9.11 -6.16
CA LYS A 291 10.65 -9.47 -5.72
C LYS A 291 11.76 -8.89 -6.62
N GLY A 292 11.59 -7.66 -7.11
CA GLY A 292 12.64 -6.85 -7.69
C GLY A 292 12.97 -5.74 -6.71
N LYS A 293 14.18 -5.76 -6.13
CA LYS A 293 14.74 -4.71 -5.26
C LYS A 293 14.30 -3.31 -5.69
N GLY A 294 13.39 -2.72 -4.93
CA GLY A 294 12.93 -1.35 -5.07
C GLY A 294 12.32 -0.93 -3.75
N LYS A 295 13.10 -0.12 -3.01
CA LYS A 295 12.77 0.60 -1.77
C LYS A 295 11.30 0.58 -1.37
N GLY A 296 11.04 0.08 -0.15
CA GLY A 296 9.82 0.37 0.60
C GLY A 296 9.54 1.88 0.53
N LYS A 297 8.38 2.21 -0.01
CA LYS A 297 7.87 3.57 -0.09
C LYS A 297 6.41 3.51 0.34
N SER A 298 6.03 4.50 1.15
CA SER A 298 4.68 5.07 1.20
C SER A 298 3.94 4.88 -0.13
N PRO A 299 2.63 4.62 -0.13
CA PRO A 299 1.87 4.32 -1.35
C PRO A 299 2.24 5.31 -2.44
N GLY A 300 2.83 4.80 -3.53
CA GLY A 300 3.39 5.65 -4.58
C GLY A 300 2.31 6.54 -5.19
N LEU A 301 2.69 7.58 -5.93
CA LEU A 301 1.72 8.50 -6.54
C LEU A 301 0.67 7.79 -7.41
N SER A 302 1.06 6.66 -8.03
CA SER A 302 0.17 5.77 -8.78
C SER A 302 -0.90 5.11 -7.91
N GLU A 303 -0.55 4.71 -6.69
CA GLU A 303 -1.46 4.07 -5.74
C GLU A 303 -2.39 5.09 -5.10
N LEU A 304 -1.87 6.28 -4.74
CA LEU A 304 -2.71 7.41 -4.33
C LEU A 304 -3.70 7.83 -5.42
N SER A 305 -3.29 7.80 -6.68
CA SER A 305 -4.20 8.08 -7.81
C SER A 305 -5.34 7.07 -7.87
N LYS A 306 -5.07 5.78 -7.64
CA LYS A 306 -6.10 4.72 -7.63
C LYS A 306 -7.05 4.86 -6.44
N MET A 307 -6.51 5.14 -5.25
CA MET A 307 -7.31 5.42 -4.06
C MET A 307 -8.21 6.65 -4.28
N GLN A 308 -7.66 7.70 -4.88
CA GLN A 308 -8.38 8.91 -5.24
C GLN A 308 -9.48 8.64 -6.27
N GLU A 309 -9.22 7.81 -7.28
CA GLU A 309 -10.23 7.41 -8.27
C GLU A 309 -11.38 6.62 -7.63
N GLN A 310 -11.07 5.71 -6.71
CA GLN A 310 -12.06 4.94 -5.99
C GLN A 310 -12.93 5.83 -5.10
N LEU A 311 -12.33 6.77 -4.38
CA LEU A 311 -13.04 7.77 -3.59
C LEU A 311 -13.95 8.65 -4.46
N ASN A 312 -13.49 9.04 -5.65
CA ASN A 312 -14.29 9.83 -6.60
C ASN A 312 -15.54 9.05 -7.07
N LYS A 313 -15.38 7.74 -7.34
CA LYS A 313 -16.50 6.85 -7.69
C LYS A 313 -17.48 6.69 -6.52
N ASN A 314 -16.96 6.55 -5.29
CA ASN A 314 -17.78 6.46 -4.09
C ASN A 314 -18.56 7.76 -3.83
N MET A 315 -17.94 8.92 -4.02
CA MET A 315 -18.60 10.22 -3.95
C MET A 315 -19.68 10.42 -5.01
N GLN A 316 -19.45 9.99 -6.24
CA GLN A 316 -20.47 10.03 -7.31
C GLN A 316 -21.67 9.14 -6.97
N LYS A 317 -21.42 7.91 -6.50
CA LYS A 317 -22.49 7.00 -6.04
C LYS A 317 -23.26 7.58 -4.86
N ALA A 318 -22.57 8.15 -3.86
CA ALA A 318 -23.20 8.79 -2.71
C ALA A 318 -24.07 9.99 -3.13
N ARG A 319 -23.64 10.75 -4.14
CA ARG A 319 -24.43 11.85 -4.70
C ARG A 319 -25.66 11.38 -5.48
N GLN A 320 -25.53 10.31 -6.27
CA GLN A 320 -26.67 9.70 -6.95
C GLN A 320 -27.69 9.17 -5.94
N GLN A 321 -27.23 8.50 -4.87
CA GLN A 321 -28.10 8.06 -3.78
C GLN A 321 -28.79 9.23 -3.06
N MET A 322 -28.10 10.37 -2.88
CA MET A 322 -28.74 11.60 -2.36
C MET A 322 -29.78 12.19 -3.31
N GLN A 323 -29.55 12.13 -4.62
CA GLN A 323 -30.51 12.62 -5.61
C GLN A 323 -31.73 11.69 -5.71
N GLU A 324 -31.54 10.38 -5.60
CA GLU A 324 -32.61 9.38 -5.59
C GLU A 324 -33.45 9.44 -4.30
N GLN A 325 -32.84 9.66 -3.13
CA GLN A 325 -33.58 9.90 -1.88
C GLN A 325 -34.21 11.30 -1.82
N GLY A 326 -33.67 12.29 -2.55
CA GLY A 326 -34.22 13.64 -2.66
C GLY A 326 -35.32 13.80 -3.72
N GLN A 327 -35.48 12.84 -4.63
CA GLN A 327 -36.51 12.82 -5.68
C GLN A 327 -37.57 11.75 -5.42
N GLN A 328 -38.19 11.74 -4.24
CA GLN A 328 -39.60 11.37 -4.17
C GLN A 328 -40.44 12.64 -4.34
N PRO A 329 -41.14 12.84 -5.48
CA PRO A 329 -42.10 13.92 -5.63
C PRO A 329 -43.35 13.58 -4.81
N GLY A 330 -43.38 14.04 -3.56
CA GLY A 330 -44.58 14.03 -2.74
C GLY A 330 -45.59 15.06 -3.23
N GLN A 331 -46.52 14.62 -4.09
CA GLN A 331 -47.86 15.20 -4.11
C GLN A 331 -48.45 15.07 -2.71
N GLY A 332 -48.57 16.18 -1.99
CA GLY A 332 -49.20 16.23 -0.67
C GLY A 332 -49.43 17.67 -0.26
N LYS A 333 -50.70 18.04 -0.12
CA LYS A 333 -51.23 19.38 0.16
C LYS A 333 -50.54 20.10 1.34
N PRO A 334 -50.52 21.45 1.34
CA PRO A 334 -50.02 22.23 2.48
C PRO A 334 -51.07 22.31 3.59
N GLY A 335 -50.75 21.83 4.79
CA GLY A 335 -51.59 22.06 5.96
C GLY A 335 -51.31 21.18 7.18
N GLN A 336 -50.64 21.79 8.18
CA GLN A 336 -50.74 21.55 9.64
C GLN A 336 -50.29 20.20 10.24
N GLY A 337 -49.39 20.31 11.23
CA GLY A 337 -49.22 19.31 12.29
C GLY A 337 -47.76 18.98 12.63
N ALA A 338 -47.26 19.55 13.72
CA ALA A 338 -45.95 19.26 14.27
C ALA A 338 -45.81 17.80 14.73
N GLY A 339 -44.68 17.18 14.39
CA GLY A 339 -44.29 15.84 14.84
C GLY A 339 -42.90 15.49 14.31
N GLN A 340 -41.85 15.99 14.97
CA GLN A 340 -40.47 15.59 14.68
C GLN A 340 -40.25 14.14 15.15
N GLN A 341 -40.26 13.21 14.19
CA GLN A 341 -39.61 11.90 14.32
C GLN A 341 -38.20 12.02 13.70
N PRO A 342 -37.10 11.72 14.44
CA PRO A 342 -35.76 11.69 13.85
C PRO A 342 -35.60 10.42 13.01
N GLY A 343 -35.70 10.56 11.68
CA GLY A 343 -35.63 9.45 10.74
C GLY A 343 -34.25 8.79 10.66
N GLN A 344 -34.23 7.47 10.82
CA GLN A 344 -33.11 6.51 10.74
C GLN A 344 -32.20 6.63 9.49
N GLY A 345 -32.59 7.37 8.44
CA GLY A 345 -31.79 7.54 7.22
C GLY A 345 -30.66 8.59 7.31
N LYS A 346 -30.68 9.50 8.28
CA LYS A 346 -29.66 10.56 8.42
C LYS A 346 -28.35 10.10 9.08
N GLY A 347 -28.38 9.01 9.85
CA GLY A 347 -27.22 8.45 10.56
C GLY A 347 -26.24 7.75 9.63
N GLN A 348 -26.73 6.80 8.82
CA GLN A 348 -25.92 6.03 7.86
C GLN A 348 -25.23 6.93 6.83
N MET A 349 -25.93 7.94 6.31
CA MET A 349 -25.35 8.91 5.37
C MET A 349 -24.24 9.76 6.02
N SER A 350 -24.40 10.10 7.31
CA SER A 350 -23.40 10.85 8.08
C SER A 350 -22.14 10.04 8.30
N GLU A 351 -22.30 8.75 8.58
CA GLU A 351 -21.19 7.84 8.79
C GLU A 351 -20.43 7.57 7.48
N GLN A 352 -21.16 7.35 6.37
CA GLN A 352 -20.56 7.19 5.06
C GLN A 352 -19.76 8.43 4.63
N MET A 353 -20.26 9.64 4.91
CA MET A 353 -19.51 10.88 4.64
C MET A 353 -18.31 11.09 5.57
N ALA A 354 -18.42 10.71 6.85
CA ALA A 354 -17.28 10.73 7.76
C ALA A 354 -16.18 9.74 7.35
N ARG A 355 -16.56 8.57 6.80
CA ARG A 355 -15.62 7.59 6.21
C ARG A 355 -14.93 8.18 4.98
N MET A 356 -15.67 8.77 4.04
CA MET A 356 -15.08 9.42 2.86
C MET A 356 -14.16 10.60 3.24
N ALA A 357 -14.51 11.38 4.27
CA ALA A 357 -13.65 12.45 4.77
C ALA A 357 -12.34 11.90 5.36
N ARG A 358 -12.39 10.79 6.11
CA ARG A 358 -11.20 10.11 6.60
C ARG A 358 -10.35 9.53 5.48
N GLU A 359 -10.95 8.90 4.47
CA GLU A 359 -10.24 8.41 3.29
C GLU A 359 -9.52 9.56 2.56
N GLN A 360 -10.20 10.70 2.37
CA GLN A 360 -9.59 11.90 1.78
C GLN A 360 -8.42 12.43 2.62
N GLN A 361 -8.57 12.44 3.95
CA GLN A 361 -7.51 12.86 4.87
C GLN A 361 -6.28 11.96 4.79
N LEU A 362 -6.46 10.64 4.68
CA LEU A 362 -5.37 9.68 4.52
C LEU A 362 -4.62 9.92 3.19
N ILE A 363 -5.35 10.11 2.08
CA ILE A 363 -4.75 10.42 0.78
C ILE A 363 -3.97 11.74 0.86
N ARG A 364 -4.52 12.76 1.52
CA ARG A 364 -3.84 14.04 1.73
C ARG A 364 -2.57 13.89 2.56
N GLN A 365 -2.61 13.09 3.61
CA GLN A 365 -1.46 12.89 4.50
C GLN A 365 -0.34 12.15 3.78
N ALA A 366 -0.65 11.05 3.10
CA ALA A 366 0.31 10.33 2.28
C ALA A 366 0.90 11.23 1.18
N LEU A 367 0.08 12.06 0.52
CA LEU A 367 0.56 13.04 -0.45
C LEU A 367 1.51 14.08 0.18
N LYS A 368 1.24 14.55 1.40
CA LYS A 368 2.12 15.47 2.14
C LYS A 368 3.47 14.80 2.44
N ASP A 369 3.47 13.53 2.80
CA ASP A 369 4.69 12.79 3.10
C ASP A 369 5.53 12.56 1.85
N ILE A 370 4.93 12.16 0.73
CA ILE A 370 5.64 12.07 -0.56
C ILE A 370 6.14 13.46 -0.99
N THR A 371 5.35 14.52 -0.79
CA THR A 371 5.79 15.89 -1.11
C THR A 371 6.99 16.31 -0.27
N ARG A 372 7.05 15.90 1.00
CA ARG A 372 8.19 16.14 1.89
C ARG A 372 9.42 15.36 1.43
N GLU A 373 9.26 14.09 1.06
CA GLU A 373 10.35 13.29 0.51
C GLU A 373 10.91 13.88 -0.79
N MET A 374 10.04 14.26 -1.72
CA MET A 374 10.43 14.82 -3.01
C MET A 374 11.06 16.22 -2.92
N ASN A 375 10.76 17.00 -1.87
CA ASN A 375 11.33 18.33 -1.67
C ASN A 375 12.66 18.33 -0.90
N LYS A 376 13.16 17.18 -0.41
CA LYS A 376 14.47 17.09 0.28
C LYS A 376 15.66 17.45 -0.62
N ASP A 377 15.53 17.34 -1.94
CA ASP A 377 16.63 17.55 -2.89
C ASP A 377 16.72 18.98 -3.45
N GLY A 378 15.89 19.93 -3.00
CA GLY A 378 16.00 21.36 -3.34
C GLY A 378 15.72 21.74 -4.81
N LYS A 379 15.47 20.77 -5.71
CA LYS A 379 14.98 21.01 -7.08
C LYS A 379 13.46 21.25 -7.06
N GLY A 380 13.08 22.46 -6.66
CA GLY A 380 11.69 22.91 -6.58
C GLY A 380 10.98 22.93 -7.94
N SER A 381 10.26 21.86 -8.26
CA SER A 381 9.32 21.82 -9.38
C SER A 381 7.99 21.18 -9.00
N LEU A 382 7.55 21.38 -7.75
CA LEU A 382 6.32 20.79 -7.20
C LEU A 382 5.34 21.82 -6.62
N GLY A 383 5.40 23.08 -7.07
CA GLY A 383 4.51 24.17 -6.60
C GLY A 383 3.00 23.93 -6.78
N ASN A 384 2.60 22.86 -7.48
CA ASN A 384 1.20 22.47 -7.65
C ASN A 384 0.68 21.49 -6.59
N LEU A 385 1.55 20.78 -5.85
CA LEU A 385 1.12 19.78 -4.84
C LEU A 385 0.66 20.42 -3.52
N GLU A 386 1.14 21.62 -3.21
CA GLU A 386 0.65 22.39 -2.06
C GLU A 386 -0.75 22.98 -2.33
N LYS A 387 -1.06 23.29 -3.60
CA LYS A 387 -2.42 23.65 -4.02
C LYS A 387 -3.34 22.42 -3.98
N LEU A 388 -2.82 21.26 -4.40
CA LEU A 388 -3.54 19.99 -4.36
C LEU A 388 -3.97 19.61 -2.93
N THR A 389 -3.05 19.72 -1.96
CA THR A 389 -3.37 19.43 -0.55
C THR A 389 -4.42 20.39 0.03
N LYS A 390 -4.46 21.65 -0.39
CA LYS A 390 -5.53 22.61 -0.03
C LYS A 390 -6.87 22.26 -0.67
N GLU A 391 -6.87 21.84 -1.94
CA GLU A 391 -8.09 21.34 -2.62
C GLU A 391 -8.63 20.08 -1.92
N MET A 392 -7.75 19.22 -1.41
CA MET A 392 -8.13 18.05 -0.61
C MET A 392 -8.75 18.44 0.74
N GLU A 393 -8.19 19.42 1.46
CA GLU A 393 -8.76 19.95 2.72
C GLU A 393 -10.16 20.57 2.53
N GLN A 394 -10.38 21.25 1.41
CA GLN A 394 -11.70 21.78 1.08
C GLN A 394 -12.70 20.66 0.82
N THR A 395 -12.29 19.57 0.17
CA THR A 395 -13.14 18.39 -0.03
C THR A 395 -13.44 17.68 1.29
N GLU A 396 -12.48 17.56 2.21
CA GLU A 396 -12.71 17.06 3.58
C GLU A 396 -13.77 17.91 4.30
N THR A 397 -13.65 19.23 4.20
CA THR A 397 -14.60 20.18 4.82
C THR A 397 -16.00 20.06 4.22
N ASP A 398 -16.11 19.91 2.90
CA ASP A 398 -17.38 19.69 2.21
C ASP A 398 -18.04 18.39 2.65
N LEU A 399 -17.26 17.30 2.76
CA LEU A 399 -17.72 15.98 3.20
C LEU A 399 -18.20 15.99 4.67
N VAL A 400 -17.43 16.60 5.58
CA VAL A 400 -17.81 16.73 7.00
C VAL A 400 -19.09 17.57 7.14
N ASN A 401 -19.24 18.61 6.32
CA ASN A 401 -20.44 19.45 6.27
C ASN A 401 -21.58 18.84 5.45
N LYS A 402 -21.45 17.59 5.02
CA LYS A 402 -22.47 16.82 4.32
C LYS A 402 -22.86 17.39 2.95
N LYS A 403 -21.89 17.97 2.23
CA LYS A 403 -22.07 18.62 0.93
C LYS A 403 -21.27 17.87 -0.14
N ILE A 404 -21.96 17.22 -1.08
CA ILE A 404 -21.35 16.68 -2.31
C ILE A 404 -21.95 17.45 -3.49
N GLN A 405 -21.42 18.65 -3.73
CA GLN A 405 -21.86 19.53 -4.82
C GLN A 405 -21.15 19.16 -6.13
N GLN A 406 -21.63 19.70 -7.26
CA GLN A 406 -20.92 19.55 -8.54
C GLN A 406 -19.49 20.06 -8.43
N GLU A 407 -19.29 21.19 -7.74
CA GLU A 407 -17.98 21.78 -7.51
C GLU A 407 -17.04 20.82 -6.75
N THR A 408 -17.54 20.13 -5.72
CA THR A 408 -16.78 19.13 -4.96
C THR A 408 -16.36 17.94 -5.83
N LEU A 409 -17.22 17.50 -6.76
CA LEU A 409 -16.90 16.42 -7.69
C LEU A 409 -15.90 16.84 -8.78
N ILE A 410 -16.06 18.05 -9.32
CA ILE A 410 -15.12 18.61 -10.30
C ILE A 410 -13.74 18.77 -9.67
N ARG A 411 -13.68 19.33 -8.44
CA ARG A 411 -12.44 19.46 -7.67
C ARG A 411 -11.76 18.10 -7.50
N GLN A 412 -12.53 17.05 -7.21
CA GLN A 412 -11.97 15.72 -7.10
C GLN A 412 -11.44 15.11 -8.40
N GLN A 413 -12.09 15.41 -9.54
CA GLN A 413 -11.59 15.01 -10.84
C GLN A 413 -10.29 15.76 -11.19
N GLU A 414 -10.21 17.05 -10.83
CA GLU A 414 -8.98 17.83 -10.97
C GLU A 414 -7.86 17.28 -10.08
N ILE A 415 -8.18 16.91 -8.84
CA ILE A 415 -7.23 16.29 -7.92
C ILE A 415 -6.66 15.00 -8.51
N LEU A 416 -7.53 14.11 -9.00
CA LEU A 416 -7.12 12.87 -9.66
C LEU A 416 -6.24 13.14 -10.89
N THR A 417 -6.63 14.09 -11.74
CA THR A 417 -5.87 14.46 -12.95
C THR A 417 -4.46 14.92 -12.58
N LYS A 418 -4.34 15.80 -11.58
CA LYS A 418 -3.04 16.30 -11.11
C LYS A 418 -2.19 15.20 -10.47
N LEU A 419 -2.80 14.24 -9.76
CA LEU A 419 -2.09 13.07 -9.23
C LEU A 419 -1.54 12.18 -10.36
N LEU A 420 -2.34 11.92 -11.39
CA LEU A 420 -1.91 11.13 -12.56
C LEU A 420 -0.80 11.83 -13.37
N GLU A 421 -0.89 13.16 -13.51
CA GLU A 421 0.17 13.96 -14.13
C GLU A 421 1.47 13.90 -13.32
N ALA A 422 1.38 14.00 -12.00
CA ALA A 422 2.53 13.93 -11.13
C ALA A 422 3.15 12.52 -11.10
N ASP A 423 2.36 11.44 -11.17
CA ASP A 423 2.82 10.05 -11.32
C ASP A 423 3.56 9.87 -12.66
N LYS A 424 3.02 10.43 -13.74
CA LYS A 424 3.70 10.43 -15.05
C LYS A 424 5.03 11.19 -15.01
N ALA A 425 5.06 12.36 -14.36
CA ALA A 425 6.27 13.15 -14.21
C ALA A 425 7.33 12.46 -13.35
N GLU A 426 6.93 11.71 -12.31
CA GLU A 426 7.84 10.88 -11.51
C GLU A 426 8.48 9.78 -12.38
N ARG A 427 7.67 9.04 -13.15
CA ARG A 427 8.17 8.01 -14.08
C ARG A 427 9.13 8.58 -15.13
N GLU A 428 8.82 9.75 -15.69
CA GLU A 428 9.70 10.40 -16.67
C GLU A 428 11.05 10.79 -16.04
N ARG A 429 11.07 11.24 -14.77
CA ARG A 429 12.32 11.52 -14.03
C ARG A 429 13.12 10.26 -13.70
N GLU A 430 12.47 9.16 -13.32
CA GLU A 430 13.14 7.88 -13.10
C GLU A 430 13.79 7.37 -14.39
N LEU A 431 13.11 7.52 -15.53
CA LEU A 431 13.67 7.15 -16.84
C LEU A 431 14.84 8.07 -17.26
N ASP A 432 14.79 9.36 -16.92
CA ASP A 432 15.86 10.33 -17.21
C ASP A 432 17.09 10.06 -16.34
N THR A 433 16.91 9.79 -15.04
CA THR A 433 18.00 9.40 -14.13
C THR A 433 18.63 8.05 -14.50
N GLN A 434 17.85 7.09 -15.01
CA GLN A 434 18.42 5.85 -15.57
C GLN A 434 19.12 6.05 -16.92
N ARG A 435 18.80 7.12 -17.67
CA ARG A 435 19.53 7.51 -18.90
C ARG A 435 20.74 8.41 -18.65
N GLU A 436 20.82 9.08 -17.50
CA GLU A 436 22.04 9.73 -16.99
C GLU A 436 23.07 8.72 -16.45
N SER A 437 23.21 7.54 -17.07
CA SER A 437 24.51 6.86 -17.01
C SER A 437 25.54 7.83 -17.62
N LYS A 438 26.47 8.33 -16.80
CA LYS A 438 27.69 8.96 -17.32
C LYS A 438 28.39 7.90 -18.18
N LYS A 439 28.10 7.88 -19.49
CA LYS A 439 29.06 7.38 -20.45
C LYS A 439 30.36 8.07 -20.10
N GLY A 440 31.40 7.30 -19.78
CA GLY A 440 32.74 7.83 -19.81
C GLY A 440 32.84 8.62 -21.11
N LYS A 441 33.30 9.87 -21.03
CA LYS A 441 33.73 10.56 -22.23
C LYS A 441 34.89 9.71 -22.74
N ASP A 442 34.61 8.76 -23.63
CA ASP A 442 35.57 8.32 -24.61
C ASP A 442 35.89 9.59 -25.39
N GLN A 443 36.88 10.34 -24.90
CA GLN A 443 37.63 11.20 -25.78
C GLN A 443 38.14 10.23 -26.83
N ALA A 444 37.58 10.32 -28.04
CA ALA A 444 38.12 9.61 -29.19
C ALA A 444 39.64 9.79 -29.11
N PRO A 445 40.43 8.69 -29.12
CA PRO A 445 41.87 8.79 -28.99
C PRO A 445 42.31 9.85 -30.00
N ASN A 446 42.95 10.91 -29.51
CA ASN A 446 43.30 12.05 -30.35
C ASN A 446 44.15 11.47 -31.48
N TYR A 447 43.57 11.37 -32.68
CA TYR A 447 44.17 10.67 -33.81
C TYR A 447 45.56 11.23 -34.11
N LYS A 448 45.81 12.51 -33.79
CA LYS A 448 47.15 13.10 -33.85
C LYS A 448 48.17 12.43 -32.93
N ILE A 449 47.80 12.13 -31.67
CA ILE A 449 48.72 11.51 -30.69
C ILE A 449 49.05 10.07 -31.11
N VAL A 450 48.04 9.30 -31.52
CA VAL A 450 48.24 7.91 -32.00
C VAL A 450 49.07 7.89 -33.29
N LEU A 451 48.84 8.85 -34.20
CA LEU A 451 49.62 8.98 -35.43
C LEU A 451 51.07 9.43 -35.17
N GLU A 452 51.29 10.33 -34.20
CA GLU A 452 52.63 10.75 -33.77
C GLU A 452 53.42 9.61 -33.13
N GLU A 453 52.78 8.81 -32.26
CA GLU A 453 53.42 7.62 -31.68
C GLU A 453 53.75 6.59 -32.75
N PHE A 454 52.83 6.32 -33.68
CA PHE A 454 53.08 5.41 -34.80
C PHE A 454 54.24 5.88 -35.69
N ASN A 455 54.31 7.18 -36.00
CA ASN A 455 55.41 7.76 -36.78
C ASN A 455 56.75 7.69 -36.02
N LYS A 456 56.76 7.91 -34.70
CA LYS A 456 57.95 7.72 -33.86
C LYS A 456 58.42 6.28 -33.84
N ILE A 457 57.50 5.31 -33.76
CA ILE A 457 57.84 3.88 -33.81
C ILE A 457 58.46 3.53 -35.18
N LYS A 458 57.85 3.98 -36.28
CA LYS A 458 58.42 3.80 -37.63
C LYS A 458 59.80 4.44 -37.81
N GLN A 459 60.02 5.63 -37.24
CA GLN A 459 61.32 6.28 -37.26
C GLN A 459 62.36 5.50 -36.48
N ARG A 460 62.02 4.99 -35.29
CA ARG A 460 62.92 4.12 -34.51
C ARG A 460 63.23 2.81 -35.24
N GLU A 461 62.26 2.19 -35.91
CA GLU A 461 62.53 0.99 -36.73
C GLU A 461 63.45 1.29 -37.91
N LEU A 462 63.27 2.44 -38.57
CA LEU A 462 64.18 2.90 -39.63
C LEU A 462 65.58 3.23 -39.10
N GLU A 463 65.68 3.86 -37.93
CA GLU A 463 66.95 4.10 -37.26
C GLU A 463 67.62 2.79 -36.84
N LEU A 464 66.87 1.82 -36.33
CA LEU A 464 67.38 0.49 -35.99
C LEU A 464 67.92 -0.22 -37.24
N LEU A 465 67.20 -0.16 -38.37
CA LEU A 465 67.67 -0.67 -39.66
C LEU A 465 68.94 0.03 -40.19
N LYS A 466 69.12 1.32 -39.87
CA LYS A 466 70.32 2.10 -40.26
C LYS A 466 71.50 1.92 -39.31
N THR A 467 71.25 1.64 -38.04
CA THR A 467 72.27 1.61 -36.97
C THR A 467 72.70 0.20 -36.58
N VAL A 468 71.88 -0.82 -36.84
CA VAL A 468 72.26 -2.21 -36.66
C VAL A 468 72.97 -2.67 -37.94
N PRO A 469 74.31 -2.84 -37.93
CA PRO A 469 74.99 -3.40 -39.08
C PRO A 469 74.45 -4.82 -39.31
N PRO A 470 74.06 -5.18 -40.54
CA PRO A 470 73.61 -6.53 -40.83
C PRO A 470 74.69 -7.52 -40.36
N ALA A 471 74.27 -8.64 -39.78
CA ALA A 471 75.19 -9.72 -39.40
C ALA A 471 75.75 -10.37 -40.67
N LEU A 472 76.70 -9.68 -41.31
CA LEU A 472 77.31 -10.09 -42.56
C LEU A 472 78.21 -11.30 -42.28
N ASN A 473 78.02 -12.38 -43.05
CA ASN A 473 78.95 -13.52 -43.11
C ASN A 473 80.36 -12.99 -43.44
N SER A 474 81.42 -13.59 -42.87
CA SER A 474 82.83 -13.18 -43.04
C SER A 474 83.22 -12.85 -44.48
N PHE A 475 82.68 -13.57 -45.48
CA PHE A 475 82.90 -13.28 -46.89
C PHE A 475 82.50 -11.84 -47.28
N TYR A 476 81.34 -11.36 -46.84
CA TYR A 476 80.84 -10.02 -47.17
C TYR A 476 81.50 -8.93 -46.32
N LYS A 477 81.94 -9.24 -45.10
CA LYS A 477 82.75 -8.30 -44.28
C LYS A 477 84.08 -7.96 -44.95
N LEU A 478 84.75 -8.95 -45.56
CA LEU A 478 85.98 -8.74 -46.32
C LEU A 478 85.73 -7.86 -47.56
N LYS A 479 84.68 -8.15 -48.33
CA LYS A 479 84.31 -7.35 -49.52
C LYS A 479 83.97 -5.89 -49.18
N VAL A 480 83.28 -5.64 -48.08
CA VAL A 480 82.99 -4.28 -47.59
C VAL A 480 84.28 -3.57 -47.18
N GLY A 481 85.20 -4.26 -46.50
CA GLY A 481 86.52 -3.73 -46.16
C GLY A 481 87.36 -3.35 -47.38
N ASP A 482 87.35 -4.20 -48.42
CA ASP A 482 88.04 -3.94 -49.68
C ASP A 482 87.42 -2.75 -50.42
N TYR A 483 86.08 -2.64 -50.41
CA TYR A 483 85.35 -1.50 -51.00
C TYR A 483 85.69 -0.17 -50.31
N PHE A 484 85.75 -0.13 -48.98
CA PHE A 484 86.16 1.09 -48.27
C PHE A 484 87.64 1.43 -48.45
N ARG A 485 88.52 0.43 -48.60
CA ARG A 485 89.93 0.66 -48.97
C ARG A 485 90.07 1.25 -50.37
N LEU A 486 89.26 0.79 -51.32
CA LEU A 486 89.18 1.33 -52.69
C LEU A 486 88.61 2.76 -52.73
N LEU A 487 87.64 3.08 -51.87
CA LEU A 487 87.10 4.43 -51.73
C LEU A 487 88.11 5.44 -51.14
N ASN A 488 88.95 5.00 -50.21
CA ASN A 488 89.98 5.84 -49.58
C ASN A 488 91.30 5.94 -50.37
N THR A 489 91.38 5.33 -51.55
CA THR A 489 92.57 5.39 -52.44
C THR A 489 92.36 6.28 -53.68
N LYS A 490 91.44 7.24 -53.62
CA LYS A 490 91.34 8.35 -54.58
C LYS A 490 91.44 9.71 -53.91
#